data_AF-A0A6I0F1I1-F1
#
_entry.id   AF-A0A6I0F1I1-F1
#
_cell.length_a   1.000
_cell.length_b   1.000
_cell.length_c   1.000
_cell.angle_alpha   90.00
_cell.angle_beta   90.00
_cell.angle_gamma   90.00
#
_symmetry.space_group_name_H-M   'P 1'
#
loop_
_entity.id
_entity.type
_entity.pdbx_description
1 polymer ?
#
loop_
_entity_poly.entity_id
_entity_poly.type
_entity_poly.pdbx_seq_one_letter_code
_entity_poly.pdbx_strand_id
1 'polypeptide(L)'
;MLKDFLVLCRKTKVDSIDSGVAFLRKPRKKPFLTWKMIIFLGLVFLFLLASLPPYLQQRQLAQEAEALRAEIEALRQDRILLERQKEWLSTDEYVEQVARQQLGLVRPGEVVIIRANVGQGE
;
A
#
# COMPACT_ATOMS: atom_id res chain seq x y z
N MET A 1 35.38 -98.39 19.41
CA MET A 1 34.24 -98.67 20.30
C MET A 1 33.76 -97.42 21.04
N LEU A 2 34.52 -96.78 21.96
CA LEU A 2 34.06 -95.53 22.61
C LEU A 2 34.35 -94.23 21.84
N LYS A 3 35.30 -94.25 20.88
CA LYS A 3 35.67 -93.06 20.08
C LYS A 3 34.63 -92.74 18.99
N ASP A 4 33.88 -93.73 18.54
CA ASP A 4 32.94 -93.60 17.41
C ASP A 4 31.61 -92.94 17.83
N PHE A 5 31.22 -93.10 19.10
CA PHE A 5 30.01 -92.51 19.66
C PHE A 5 30.12 -90.99 19.86
N LEU A 6 31.31 -90.50 20.23
CA LEU A 6 31.58 -89.07 20.41
C LEU A 6 31.68 -88.30 19.09
N VAL A 7 32.00 -88.97 17.98
CA VAL A 7 32.04 -88.36 16.65
C VAL A 7 30.62 -88.16 16.10
N LEU A 8 29.69 -89.07 16.40
CA LEU A 8 28.30 -88.97 15.98
C LEU A 8 27.51 -87.87 16.72
N CYS A 9 27.77 -87.66 18.02
CA CYS A 9 27.09 -86.60 18.78
C CYS A 9 27.56 -85.17 18.45
N ARG A 10 28.74 -84.99 17.83
CA ARG A 10 29.25 -83.64 17.52
C ARG A 10 28.69 -83.06 16.23
N LYS A 11 28.25 -83.92 15.31
CA LYS A 11 27.87 -83.51 13.94
C LYS A 11 26.44 -82.95 13.86
N THR A 12 25.56 -83.25 14.81
CA THR A 12 24.15 -82.84 14.76
C THR A 12 23.84 -81.51 15.45
N LYS A 13 24.81 -80.91 16.16
CA LYS A 13 24.58 -79.70 16.96
C LYS A 13 24.90 -78.39 16.24
N VAL A 14 25.63 -78.43 15.13
CA VAL A 14 26.11 -77.24 14.41
C VAL A 14 25.14 -76.81 13.30
N ASP A 15 24.37 -77.73 12.72
CA ASP A 15 23.59 -77.44 11.52
C ASP A 15 22.20 -76.81 11.79
N SER A 16 21.80 -76.66 13.06
CA SER A 16 20.44 -76.20 13.42
C SER A 16 20.35 -74.73 13.87
N ILE A 17 21.45 -73.97 13.91
CA ILE A 17 21.47 -72.58 14.43
C ILE A 17 21.44 -71.52 13.29
N ASP A 18 21.52 -71.92 12.02
CA ASP A 18 21.53 -71.00 10.86
C ASP A 18 20.12 -70.62 10.32
N SER A 19 19.13 -70.44 11.19
CA SER A 19 17.77 -70.02 10.77
C SER A 19 17.29 -68.73 11.44
N GLY A 20 18.17 -67.74 11.53
CA GLY A 20 17.78 -66.41 11.97
C GLY A 20 18.73 -65.32 11.50
N VAL A 21 18.53 -64.80 10.29
CA VAL A 21 18.64 -63.36 9.95
C VAL A 21 18.22 -63.13 8.50
N ALA A 22 16.92 -63.22 8.23
CA ALA A 22 16.35 -62.66 7.00
C ALA A 22 16.41 -61.13 7.09
N PHE A 23 17.47 -60.59 6.50
CA PHE A 23 17.73 -59.18 6.25
C PHE A 23 16.47 -58.42 5.82
N LEU A 24 15.96 -57.53 6.69
CA LEU A 24 14.92 -56.57 6.32
C LEU A 24 15.49 -55.56 5.31
N ARG A 25 15.37 -55.90 4.02
CA ARG A 25 15.78 -55.03 2.91
C ARG A 25 14.82 -53.84 2.82
N LYS A 26 15.15 -52.75 3.51
CA LYS A 26 14.45 -51.45 3.41
C LYS A 26 14.49 -51.00 1.93
N PRO A 27 13.34 -50.74 1.27
CA PRO A 27 13.37 -50.27 -0.11
C PRO A 27 13.99 -48.87 -0.14
N ARG A 28 15.12 -48.74 -0.87
CA ARG A 28 15.71 -47.43 -1.18
C ARG A 28 14.74 -46.69 -2.08
N LYS A 29 13.96 -45.77 -1.51
CA LYS A 29 13.15 -44.82 -2.29
C LYS A 29 14.12 -44.00 -3.15
N LYS A 30 13.91 -44.02 -4.47
CA LYS A 30 14.76 -43.30 -5.42
C LYS A 30 14.55 -41.78 -5.23
N PRO A 31 15.62 -40.99 -4.97
CA PRO A 31 15.49 -39.56 -4.64
C PRO A 31 15.21 -38.65 -5.86
N PHE A 32 15.15 -39.21 -7.07
CA PHE A 32 14.99 -38.40 -8.28
C PHE A 32 13.57 -37.82 -8.42
N LEU A 33 12.56 -38.54 -7.93
CA LEU A 33 11.17 -38.07 -7.95
C LEU A 33 10.93 -37.06 -6.83
N THR A 34 11.59 -37.24 -5.68
CA THR A 34 11.52 -36.27 -4.58
C THR A 34 12.17 -34.94 -4.95
N TRP A 35 13.27 -34.93 -5.70
CA TRP A 35 13.93 -33.67 -6.06
C TRP A 35 13.10 -32.85 -7.07
N LYS A 36 12.53 -33.49 -8.11
CA LYS A 36 11.61 -32.81 -9.03
C LYS A 36 10.39 -32.23 -8.31
N MET A 37 9.86 -32.95 -7.33
CA MET A 37 8.74 -32.48 -6.49
C MET A 37 9.14 -31.31 -5.58
N ILE A 38 10.36 -31.31 -5.03
CA ILE A 38 10.89 -30.19 -4.24
C ILE A 38 11.08 -28.95 -5.11
N ILE A 39 11.61 -29.09 -6.33
CA ILE A 39 11.76 -27.99 -7.27
C ILE A 39 10.41 -27.43 -7.69
N PHE A 40 9.44 -28.32 -7.98
CA PHE A 40 8.08 -27.91 -8.33
C PHE A 40 7.38 -27.20 -7.17
N LEU A 41 7.48 -27.72 -5.95
CA LEU A 41 6.94 -27.09 -4.75
C LEU A 41 7.61 -25.74 -4.48
N GLY A 42 8.92 -25.64 -4.69
CA GLY A 42 9.67 -24.39 -4.59
C GLY A 42 9.20 -23.35 -5.60
N LEU A 43 8.99 -23.75 -6.87
CA LEU A 43 8.45 -22.87 -7.91
C LEU A 43 7.02 -22.40 -7.59
N VAL A 44 6.16 -23.30 -7.11
CA VAL A 44 4.79 -22.94 -6.70
C VAL A 44 4.82 -21.98 -5.51
N PHE A 45 5.69 -22.21 -4.54
CA PHE A 45 5.85 -21.32 -3.38
C PHE A 45 6.38 -19.93 -3.78
N LEU A 46 7.34 -19.88 -4.71
CA LEU A 46 7.90 -18.65 -5.25
C LEU A 46 6.86 -17.89 -6.09
N PHE A 47 6.04 -18.61 -6.86
CA PHE A 47 4.91 -18.05 -7.59
C PHE A 47 3.82 -17.52 -6.67
N LEU A 48 3.54 -18.20 -5.55
CA LEU A 48 2.62 -17.73 -4.51
C LEU A 48 3.13 -16.44 -3.85
N LEU A 49 4.41 -16.38 -3.51
CA LEU A 49 5.05 -15.18 -2.95
C LEU A 49 5.04 -14.00 -3.94
N ALA A 50 5.31 -14.27 -5.22
CA ALA A 50 5.25 -13.24 -6.27
C ALA A 50 3.83 -12.79 -6.61
N SER A 51 2.84 -13.69 -6.46
CA SER A 51 1.41 -13.43 -6.64
C SER A 51 0.71 -12.90 -5.39
N LEU A 52 1.48 -12.52 -4.35
CA LEU A 52 1.03 -11.62 -3.30
C LEU A 52 1.46 -10.21 -3.69
N PRO A 53 0.86 -9.56 -4.71
CA PRO A 53 1.09 -8.15 -4.88
C PRO A 53 0.68 -7.47 -3.56
N PRO A 54 1.40 -6.44 -3.10
CA PRO A 54 0.91 -5.61 -2.02
C PRO A 54 -0.32 -4.88 -2.55
N TYR A 55 -1.51 -5.50 -2.41
CA TYR A 55 -2.81 -4.91 -2.71
C TYR A 55 -3.02 -3.57 -1.99
N LEU A 56 -2.19 -3.28 -0.98
CA LEU A 56 -2.14 -2.04 -0.23
C LEU A 56 -1.58 -0.85 -1.05
N GLN A 57 -0.69 -1.10 -2.01
CA GLN A 57 -0.02 -0.03 -2.76
C GLN A 57 -0.92 0.59 -3.85
N GLN A 58 -1.80 -0.22 -4.45
CA GLN A 58 -2.82 0.26 -5.40
C GLN A 58 -3.87 1.16 -4.72
N ARG A 59 -4.21 0.90 -3.45
CA ARG A 59 -5.19 1.71 -2.72
C ARG A 59 -4.62 3.07 -2.30
N GLN A 60 -3.34 3.12 -1.92
CA GLN A 60 -2.67 4.37 -1.60
C GLN A 60 -2.60 5.29 -2.83
N LEU A 61 -2.22 4.74 -3.98
CA LEU A 61 -2.19 5.49 -5.24
C LEU A 61 -3.58 5.99 -5.67
N ALA A 62 -4.63 5.19 -5.47
CA ALA A 62 -6.00 5.60 -5.77
C ALA A 62 -6.49 6.72 -4.83
N GLN A 63 -6.20 6.61 -3.53
CA GLN A 63 -6.54 7.63 -2.54
C GLN A 63 -5.77 8.93 -2.76
N GLU A 64 -4.48 8.85 -3.07
CA GLU A 64 -3.67 10.01 -3.44
C GLU A 64 -4.22 10.67 -4.72
N ALA A 65 -4.57 9.88 -5.74
CA ALA A 65 -5.16 10.42 -6.95
C ALA A 65 -6.51 11.11 -6.72
N GLU A 66 -7.36 10.56 -5.85
CA GLU A 66 -8.63 11.20 -5.46
C GLU A 66 -8.41 12.47 -4.64
N ALA A 67 -7.49 12.46 -3.67
CA ALA A 67 -7.15 13.64 -2.89
C ALA A 67 -6.60 14.79 -3.76
N LEU A 68 -5.67 14.49 -4.67
CA LEU A 68 -5.14 15.47 -5.61
C LEU A 68 -6.22 16.04 -6.54
N ARG A 69 -7.19 15.21 -6.98
CA ARG A 69 -8.32 15.68 -7.79
C ARG A 69 -9.21 16.65 -7.02
N ALA A 70 -9.54 16.31 -5.78
CA ALA A 70 -10.34 17.18 -4.91
C ALA A 70 -9.63 18.51 -4.66
N GLU A 71 -8.32 18.50 -4.45
CA GLU A 71 -7.51 19.71 -4.28
C GLU A 71 -7.50 20.60 -5.54
N ILE A 72 -7.36 20.00 -6.73
CA ILE A 72 -7.45 20.72 -8.00
C ILE A 72 -8.83 21.37 -8.18
N GLU A 73 -9.90 20.66 -7.84
CA GLU A 73 -11.26 21.19 -7.95
C GLU A 73 -11.51 22.35 -6.99
N ALA A 74 -11.05 22.24 -5.73
CA ALA A 74 -11.11 23.33 -4.76
C ALA A 74 -10.34 24.56 -5.25
N LEU A 75 -9.09 24.38 -5.69
CA LEU A 75 -8.26 25.47 -6.22
C LEU A 75 -8.86 26.13 -7.47
N ARG A 76 -9.55 25.36 -8.32
CA ARG A 76 -10.26 25.92 -9.48
C ARG A 76 -11.45 26.77 -9.07
N GLN A 77 -12.22 26.33 -8.08
CA GLN A 77 -13.35 27.11 -7.55
C GLN A 77 -12.87 28.41 -6.93
N ASP A 78 -11.82 28.34 -6.09
CA ASP A 78 -11.20 29.51 -5.48
C ASP A 78 -10.71 30.48 -6.55
N ARG A 79 -10.02 29.97 -7.58
CA ARG A 79 -9.56 30.80 -8.70
C ARG A 79 -10.71 31.53 -9.38
N ILE A 80 -11.83 30.86 -9.67
CA ILE A 80 -13.00 31.50 -10.31
C ILE A 80 -13.57 32.60 -9.40
N LEU A 81 -13.66 32.36 -8.09
CA LEU A 81 -14.14 33.36 -7.13
C LEU A 81 -13.22 34.58 -7.08
N LEU A 82 -11.91 34.37 -7.00
CA LEU A 82 -10.90 35.42 -7.00
C LEU A 82 -10.90 36.19 -8.33
N GLU A 83 -11.07 35.53 -9.47
CA GLU A 83 -11.16 36.19 -10.78
C GLU A 83 -12.41 37.08 -10.87
N ARG A 84 -13.57 36.62 -10.39
CA ARG A 84 -14.78 37.46 -10.32
C ARG A 84 -14.60 38.65 -9.39
N GLN A 85 -13.98 38.45 -8.23
CA GLN A 85 -13.73 39.54 -7.29
C GLN A 85 -12.77 40.57 -7.91
N LYS A 86 -11.73 40.11 -8.60
CA LYS A 86 -10.81 40.98 -9.33
C LYS A 86 -11.55 41.79 -10.40
N GLU A 87 -12.42 41.14 -11.18
CA GLU A 87 -13.19 41.79 -12.24
C GLU A 87 -14.11 42.89 -11.67
N TRP A 88 -14.80 42.60 -10.56
CA TRP A 88 -15.62 43.58 -9.84
C TRP A 88 -14.81 44.74 -9.24
N LEU A 89 -13.62 44.46 -8.69
CA LEU A 89 -12.73 45.50 -8.18
C LEU A 89 -12.13 46.35 -9.30
N SER A 90 -11.99 45.79 -10.50
CA SER A 90 -11.42 46.48 -11.67
C SER A 90 -12.45 47.26 -12.49
N THR A 91 -13.73 47.23 -12.12
CA THR A 91 -14.75 47.98 -12.85
C THR A 91 -14.63 49.48 -12.53
N ASP A 92 -14.77 50.32 -13.55
CA ASP A 92 -14.61 51.78 -13.42
C ASP A 92 -15.50 52.40 -12.33
N GLU A 93 -16.70 51.85 -12.12
CA GLU A 93 -17.63 52.30 -11.08
C GLU A 93 -17.05 52.11 -9.66
N TYR A 94 -16.41 50.97 -9.41
CA TYR A 94 -15.76 50.69 -8.12
C TYR A 94 -14.50 51.54 -7.93
N VAL A 95 -13.70 51.67 -8.99
CA VAL A 95 -12.50 52.53 -8.97
C VAL A 95 -12.87 53.99 -8.72
N GLU A 96 -13.92 54.48 -9.37
CA GLU A 96 -14.44 55.83 -9.16
C GLU A 96 -14.99 56.01 -7.74
N GLN A 97 -15.73 55.04 -7.22
CA GLN A 97 -16.23 55.07 -5.84
C GLN A 97 -15.08 55.15 -4.82
N VAL A 98 -14.03 54.35 -4.98
CA VAL A 98 -12.84 54.38 -4.11
C VAL A 98 -12.10 55.71 -4.27
N ALA A 99 -11.93 56.19 -5.51
CA ALA A 99 -11.29 57.48 -5.77
C ALA A 99 -12.05 58.64 -5.10
N ARG A 100 -13.39 58.63 -5.15
CA ARG A 100 -14.22 59.64 -4.48
C ARG A 100 -14.09 59.59 -2.96
N GLN A 101 -14.09 58.40 -2.36
CA GLN A 101 -13.91 58.24 -0.91
C GLN A 101 -12.54 58.75 -0.46
N GLN A 102 -11.47 58.44 -1.20
CA GLN A 102 -10.10 58.83 -0.85
C GLN A 102 -9.81 60.31 -1.13
N LEU A 103 -10.38 60.87 -2.19
CA LEU A 103 -10.15 62.26 -2.60
C LEU A 103 -11.21 63.24 -2.07
N GLY A 104 -12.26 62.75 -1.39
CA GLY A 104 -13.36 63.56 -0.89
C GLY A 104 -14.18 64.22 -2.01
N LEU A 105 -14.21 63.62 -3.20
CA LEU A 105 -14.87 64.17 -4.39
C LEU A 105 -16.33 63.69 -4.47
N VAL A 106 -17.23 64.59 -4.87
CA VAL A 106 -18.65 64.29 -5.15
C VAL A 106 -18.96 64.39 -6.62
N ARG A 107 -19.90 63.57 -7.11
CA ARG A 107 -20.33 63.61 -8.51
C ARG A 107 -21.05 64.93 -8.80
N PRO A 108 -20.99 65.46 -10.04
CA PRO A 108 -21.79 66.62 -10.42
C PRO A 108 -23.28 66.31 -10.20
N GLY A 109 -23.92 66.99 -9.23
CA GLY A 109 -25.31 66.76 -8.84
C GLY A 109 -25.54 66.02 -7.50
N GLU A 110 -24.49 65.54 -6.83
CA GLU A 110 -24.58 65.00 -5.45
C GLU A 110 -24.38 66.12 -4.40
N VAL A 111 -25.24 66.19 -3.37
CA VAL A 111 -25.15 67.18 -2.28
C VAL A 111 -24.39 66.57 -1.09
N VAL A 112 -23.27 67.16 -0.70
CA VAL A 112 -22.49 66.74 0.48
C VAL A 112 -23.24 67.13 1.75
N ILE A 113 -23.71 66.15 2.53
CA ILE A 113 -24.29 66.38 3.87
C ILE A 113 -23.18 66.22 4.90
N ILE A 114 -22.58 67.34 5.29
CA ILE A 114 -21.60 67.37 6.39
C ILE A 114 -22.40 67.45 7.69
N ARG A 115 -22.25 66.48 8.60
CA ARG A 115 -22.75 66.66 9.97
C ARG A 115 -21.86 67.71 10.63
N ALA A 116 -22.36 68.93 10.76
CA ALA A 116 -21.74 69.90 11.64
C ALA A 116 -21.83 69.34 13.07
N ASN A 117 -20.72 68.79 13.59
CA ASN A 117 -20.57 68.69 15.03
C ASN A 117 -20.48 70.13 15.52
N VAL A 118 -21.62 70.68 15.95
CA VAL A 118 -21.66 71.97 16.63
C VAL A 118 -20.70 71.82 17.79
N GLY A 119 -19.56 72.50 17.71
CA GLY A 119 -18.57 72.51 18.77
C GLY A 119 -19.30 72.84 20.06
N GLN A 120 -19.29 71.91 21.00
CA GLN A 120 -19.47 72.28 22.39
C GLN A 120 -18.24 73.11 22.73
N GLY A 121 -18.39 74.43 22.59
CA GLY A 121 -17.45 75.37 23.17
C GLY A 121 -17.57 75.29 24.68
N GLU A 122 -16.51 74.79 25.32
CA GLU A 122 -16.07 75.32 26.61
C GLU A 122 -15.26 76.60 26.39
#